data_AF-A0A194PRT1-F1
#
_entry.id   AF-A0A194PRT1-F1
#
_cell.length_a   1.000
_cell.length_b   1.000
_cell.length_c   1.000
_cell.angle_alpha   90.00
_cell.angle_beta   90.00
_cell.angle_gamma   90.00
#
_symmetry.space_group_name_H-M   'P 1'
#
loop_
_entity.id
_entity.type
_entity.pdbx_description
1 polymer ?
#
loop_
_entity_poly.entity_id
_entity_poly.type
_entity_poly.pdbx_seq_one_letter_code
_entity_poly.pdbx_strand_id
1 'polypeptide(L)'
;MTLPLPIPPCAKRDGLSTLGCERFEYASSMATTLLAPVKTEREILEHSMSEDDPNANTQLMSERGKQPRWGPRHRGAQELAELYSPGKRLQEWVCVVFCCTLTVCAGLLMARYVRADASLFFAAIAGVLTADFASGIVHWAADTWGAVDLPLIGKNFLRPFREHHIDPTSITRHDFIETNGDNFAITVPVLARIVWQLLTYDADLIAQQFHWIAYWYLCCIFVAMTNQIHKWSHTYFGLPVWVVWLQEWHIVLPRRHHRIHHVAPHETYFCITTGWLNWPLEKLHFWSTLEMVIEALTGCHTLCFALFLCRMSTLGKVKCSELRTKDKKELFKQLEELKTELTNLRVAKVTGGVASKLSKIRVVRKAIARVYIVYHQKMKVNLRNHYKNKKYKPLDLRPKKTRAMRKALTKHEAKLKTRKEIRKKSLFPPRVYAVKA
;
A
#
# COMPACT_ATOMS: atom_id res chain seq x y z
N MET A 1 -45.07 -17.22 -21.41
CA MET A 1 -43.61 -17.45 -21.31
C MET A 1 -43.04 -16.36 -20.41
N THR A 2 -43.05 -16.64 -19.13
CA THR A 2 -42.77 -15.71 -18.03
C THR A 2 -42.02 -16.52 -17.00
N LEU A 3 -40.70 -16.36 -16.93
CA LEU A 3 -39.90 -17.04 -15.92
C LEU A 3 -39.86 -16.16 -14.65
N PRO A 4 -40.15 -16.75 -13.47
CA PRO A 4 -40.36 -16.02 -12.23
C PRO A 4 -39.06 -15.81 -11.44
N LEU A 5 -39.03 -14.77 -10.60
CA LEU A 5 -38.16 -14.71 -9.43
C LEU A 5 -38.76 -15.57 -8.31
N PRO A 6 -37.93 -16.14 -7.41
CA PRO A 6 -37.93 -15.61 -6.03
C PRO A 6 -36.56 -15.60 -5.31
N ILE A 7 -36.53 -14.77 -4.27
CA ILE A 7 -35.50 -14.39 -3.28
C ILE A 7 -35.20 -15.55 -2.27
N PRO A 8 -34.06 -15.55 -1.52
CA PRO A 8 -33.45 -16.72 -0.86
C PRO A 8 -33.95 -16.96 0.58
N PRO A 9 -33.43 -17.98 1.31
CA PRO A 9 -32.64 -17.64 2.51
C PRO A 9 -31.51 -18.63 2.86
N CYS A 10 -30.62 -18.17 3.75
CA CYS A 10 -29.55 -18.88 4.44
C CYS A 10 -29.73 -20.40 4.61
N ALA A 11 -28.73 -21.20 4.21
CA ALA A 11 -28.57 -22.57 4.69
C ALA A 11 -27.11 -22.82 5.10
N LYS A 12 -26.93 -23.24 6.35
CA LYS A 12 -25.71 -23.78 6.93
C LYS A 12 -25.16 -24.94 6.09
N ARG A 13 -23.84 -25.09 6.05
CA ARG A 13 -23.23 -26.44 6.06
C ARG A 13 -21.85 -26.45 6.69
N ASP A 14 -21.76 -27.22 7.77
CA ASP A 14 -20.57 -27.66 8.47
C ASP A 14 -19.71 -28.60 7.59
N GLY A 15 -18.41 -28.67 7.91
CA GLY A 15 -17.68 -29.93 8.07
C GLY A 15 -17.29 -30.76 6.85
N LEU A 16 -15.96 -30.78 6.60
CA LEU A 16 -15.16 -31.81 5.91
C LEU A 16 -15.52 -32.21 4.47
N SER A 17 -14.64 -31.82 3.53
CA SER A 17 -13.91 -32.80 2.70
C SER A 17 -12.72 -32.15 2.00
N THR A 18 -11.52 -32.54 2.39
CA THR A 18 -10.34 -32.54 1.54
C THR A 18 -10.64 -33.31 0.25
N LEU A 19 -10.56 -32.66 -0.91
CA LEU A 19 -10.22 -33.25 -2.23
C LEU A 19 -10.31 -32.17 -3.32
N GLY A 20 -9.23 -32.02 -4.11
CA GLY A 20 -9.33 -31.57 -5.51
C GLY A 20 -9.07 -30.10 -5.82
N CYS A 21 -7.95 -29.52 -5.38
CA CYS A 21 -7.40 -28.31 -6.00
C CYS A 21 -6.52 -28.70 -7.21
N GLU A 22 -7.10 -29.39 -8.20
CA GLU A 22 -6.44 -29.72 -9.47
C GLU A 22 -7.49 -29.77 -10.57
N ARG A 23 -7.87 -28.61 -11.13
CA ARG A 23 -8.39 -28.42 -12.50
C ARG A 23 -8.83 -26.97 -12.67
N PHE A 24 -7.87 -26.08 -12.89
CA PHE A 24 -8.01 -24.88 -13.73
C PHE A 24 -6.60 -24.41 -14.12
N GLU A 25 -5.81 -25.34 -14.68
CA GLU A 25 -4.62 -25.03 -15.46
C GLU A 25 -4.86 -25.65 -16.84
N TYR A 26 -5.21 -24.81 -17.82
CA TYR A 26 -4.79 -24.87 -19.22
C TYR A 26 -5.59 -23.85 -20.04
N ALA A 27 -5.15 -22.59 -20.02
CA ALA A 27 -5.30 -21.62 -21.12
C ALA A 27 -4.57 -20.31 -20.75
N SER A 28 -3.23 -20.29 -20.84
CA SER A 28 -2.44 -19.12 -21.24
C SER A 28 -0.95 -19.51 -21.20
N SER A 29 -0.47 -20.09 -22.31
CA SER A 29 0.94 -20.41 -22.51
C SER A 29 1.70 -19.18 -23.02
N MET A 30 2.90 -18.97 -22.49
CA MET A 30 4.01 -18.13 -23.00
C MET A 30 4.00 -16.61 -22.75
N ALA A 31 2.94 -15.99 -22.20
CA ALA A 31 2.95 -14.55 -21.88
C ALA A 31 3.32 -14.20 -20.41
N THR A 32 3.35 -15.20 -19.53
CA THR A 32 3.32 -14.96 -18.07
C THR A 32 4.70 -14.94 -17.40
N THR A 33 5.80 -15.08 -18.14
CA THR A 33 7.16 -15.07 -17.56
C THR A 33 7.85 -13.68 -17.62
N LEU A 34 7.20 -12.67 -18.20
CA LEU A 34 7.71 -11.28 -18.29
C LEU A 34 6.94 -10.26 -17.40
N LEU A 35 5.92 -10.71 -16.66
CA LEU A 35 4.93 -9.84 -16.01
C LEU A 35 4.60 -10.26 -14.57
N ALA A 36 5.62 -10.51 -13.73
CA ALA A 36 5.36 -10.59 -12.30
C ALA A 36 5.12 -9.16 -11.75
N PRO A 37 3.94 -8.84 -11.15
CA PRO A 37 3.78 -7.62 -10.39
C PRO A 37 4.71 -7.67 -9.16
N VAL A 38 5.38 -6.55 -8.85
CA VAL A 38 6.36 -6.44 -7.74
C VAL A 38 5.72 -6.76 -6.38
N LYS A 39 4.40 -6.53 -6.25
CA LYS A 39 3.57 -7.01 -5.15
C LYS A 39 2.69 -8.13 -5.68
N THR A 40 2.68 -9.27 -5.02
CA THR A 40 1.79 -10.38 -5.40
C THR A 40 0.32 -9.98 -5.20
N GLU A 41 -0.62 -10.53 -5.98
CA GLU A 41 -2.05 -10.30 -5.76
C GLU A 41 -2.47 -10.61 -4.31
N ARG A 42 -1.82 -11.60 -3.70
CA ARG A 42 -1.98 -11.96 -2.30
C ARG A 42 -1.54 -10.85 -1.36
N GLU A 43 -0.38 -10.23 -1.56
CA GLU A 43 0.07 -9.09 -0.74
C GLU A 43 -0.84 -7.87 -0.93
N ILE A 44 -1.34 -7.64 -2.14
CA ILE A 44 -2.33 -6.60 -2.40
C ILE A 44 -3.60 -6.89 -1.61
N LEU A 45 -4.15 -8.10 -1.67
CA LEU A 45 -5.37 -8.48 -0.95
C LEU A 45 -5.19 -8.50 0.59
N GLU A 46 -4.08 -9.01 1.10
CA GLU A 46 -3.82 -9.12 2.55
C GLU A 46 -3.50 -7.75 3.22
N HIS A 47 -3.07 -6.76 2.44
CA HIS A 47 -2.65 -5.45 2.96
C HIS A 47 -3.48 -4.26 2.45
N SER A 48 -4.40 -4.47 1.51
CA SER A 48 -5.38 -3.46 1.11
C SER A 48 -6.69 -3.61 1.87
N MET A 49 -7.48 -2.52 1.95
CA MET A 49 -8.84 -2.61 2.47
C MET A 49 -9.70 -3.49 1.54
N SER A 50 -10.46 -4.43 2.11
CA SER A 50 -11.43 -5.23 1.37
C SER A 50 -12.52 -4.34 0.77
N GLU A 51 -12.87 -4.59 -0.50
CA GLU A 51 -13.85 -3.78 -1.26
C GLU A 51 -15.23 -3.70 -0.58
N ASP A 52 -15.57 -4.68 0.26
CA ASP A 52 -16.91 -4.85 0.84
C ASP A 52 -17.11 -4.28 2.25
N ASP A 53 -16.15 -3.55 2.85
CA ASP A 53 -16.32 -3.12 4.24
C ASP A 53 -15.81 -1.71 4.60
N PRO A 54 -16.60 -0.68 4.30
CA PRO A 54 -16.26 0.69 4.67
C PRO A 54 -16.52 1.04 6.15
N ASN A 55 -17.08 0.17 7.00
CA ASN A 55 -17.45 0.56 8.38
C ASN A 55 -17.47 -0.54 9.48
N ALA A 56 -17.05 -1.77 9.22
CA ALA A 56 -16.30 -2.67 10.11
C ALA A 56 -16.54 -4.18 9.84
N ASN A 57 -15.43 -4.92 9.88
CA ASN A 57 -15.18 -6.35 10.07
C ASN A 57 -14.71 -7.14 8.82
N THR A 58 -13.50 -7.69 8.89
CA THR A 58 -13.40 -9.16 8.81
C THR A 58 -12.25 -9.69 9.66
N GLN A 59 -12.64 -10.37 10.73
CA GLN A 59 -11.89 -10.62 11.96
C GLN A 59 -10.77 -11.67 11.82
N LEU A 60 -9.63 -11.45 12.49
CA LEU A 60 -9.17 -12.43 13.47
C LEU A 60 -9.57 -11.88 14.83
N MET A 61 -10.46 -12.58 15.51
CA MET A 61 -11.06 -12.16 16.77
C MET A 61 -10.00 -11.65 17.75
N SER A 62 -10.06 -10.37 18.05
CA SER A 62 -9.42 -9.77 19.21
C SER A 62 -10.53 -9.11 19.99
N GLU A 63 -10.77 -9.57 21.22
CA GLU A 63 -11.80 -9.09 22.15
C GLU A 63 -11.56 -7.64 22.61
N ARG A 64 -11.48 -6.68 21.69
CA ARG A 64 -11.29 -5.27 22.04
C ARG A 64 -12.00 -4.33 21.08
N GLY A 65 -13.29 -4.11 21.36
CA GLY A 65 -14.03 -2.90 21.00
C GLY A 65 -14.94 -3.02 19.77
N LYS A 66 -16.25 -2.81 19.98
CA LYS A 66 -17.33 -2.74 18.95
C LYS A 66 -17.27 -1.47 18.07
N GLN A 67 -16.13 -0.80 17.95
CA GLN A 67 -16.01 0.48 17.24
C GLN A 67 -15.12 0.29 15.99
N PRO A 68 -15.49 0.87 14.84
CA PRO A 68 -14.67 0.80 13.64
C PRO A 68 -13.28 1.39 13.91
N ARG A 69 -12.25 0.76 13.35
CA ARG A 69 -10.84 1.15 13.55
C ARG A 69 -10.54 2.55 12.99
N TRP A 70 -11.29 2.99 11.98
CA TRP A 70 -11.13 4.23 11.21
C TRP A 70 -12.51 4.87 10.96
N GLY A 71 -12.56 6.14 10.54
CA GLY A 71 -13.80 6.86 10.25
C GLY A 71 -13.97 8.19 11.00
N PRO A 72 -15.14 8.86 10.86
CA PRO A 72 -15.40 10.23 11.36
C PRO A 72 -15.26 10.41 12.88
N ARG A 73 -15.22 9.30 13.63
CA ARG A 73 -15.07 9.27 15.09
C ARG A 73 -13.63 9.13 15.54
N HIS A 74 -12.67 9.03 14.62
CA HIS A 74 -11.25 8.96 14.95
C HIS A 74 -10.76 10.34 15.44
N ARG A 75 -10.20 10.41 16.66
CA ARG A 75 -9.74 11.67 17.30
C ARG A 75 -8.82 12.50 16.40
N GLY A 76 -7.90 11.85 15.68
CA GLY A 76 -7.03 12.54 14.74
C GLY A 76 -7.81 13.27 13.65
N ALA A 77 -8.84 12.64 13.06
CA ALA A 77 -9.67 13.25 12.01
C ALA A 77 -10.49 14.45 12.52
N GLN A 78 -10.90 14.41 13.80
CA GLN A 78 -11.67 15.49 14.44
C GLN A 78 -10.79 16.69 14.78
N GLU A 79 -9.63 16.47 15.41
CA GLU A 79 -8.64 17.52 15.72
C GLU A 79 -8.13 18.20 14.43
N LEU A 80 -8.05 17.41 13.35
CA LEU A 80 -7.72 17.89 12.03
C LEU A 80 -8.87 18.77 11.49
N ALA A 81 -10.13 18.31 11.48
CA ALA A 81 -11.27 19.08 10.96
C ALA A 81 -11.42 20.49 11.57
N GLU A 82 -11.08 20.65 12.85
CA GLU A 82 -11.10 21.93 13.56
C GLU A 82 -10.11 22.98 13.01
N LEU A 83 -9.10 22.58 12.23
CA LEU A 83 -8.12 23.49 11.61
C LEU A 83 -8.62 24.16 10.31
N TYR A 84 -9.80 23.78 9.81
CA TYR A 84 -10.34 24.33 8.56
C TYR A 84 -11.00 25.70 8.79
N SER A 85 -10.46 26.75 8.17
CA SER A 85 -10.89 28.14 8.43
C SER A 85 -11.92 28.64 7.40
N PRO A 86 -12.84 29.55 7.80
CA PRO A 86 -13.76 30.20 6.87
C PRO A 86 -13.05 30.95 5.72
N GLY A 87 -11.87 31.52 5.99
CA GLY A 87 -11.07 32.20 4.98
C GLY A 87 -10.54 31.26 3.90
N LYS A 88 -10.13 30.03 4.27
CA LYS A 88 -9.73 29.00 3.30
C LYS A 88 -10.89 28.61 2.40
N ARG A 89 -12.08 28.40 2.99
CA ARG A 89 -13.30 28.08 2.23
C ARG A 89 -13.65 29.15 1.22
N LEU A 90 -13.56 30.44 1.60
CA LEU A 90 -13.82 31.55 0.69
C LEU A 90 -12.82 31.56 -0.48
N GLN A 91 -11.52 31.36 -0.19
CA GLN A 91 -10.48 31.27 -1.22
C GLN A 91 -10.76 30.13 -2.22
N GLU A 92 -11.10 28.93 -1.73
CA GLU A 92 -11.42 27.79 -2.59
C GLU A 92 -12.62 28.07 -3.49
N TRP A 93 -13.69 28.65 -2.94
CA TRP A 93 -14.88 29.05 -3.70
C TRP A 93 -14.54 30.03 -4.83
N VAL A 94 -13.80 31.10 -4.51
CA VAL A 94 -13.39 32.11 -5.50
C VAL A 94 -12.54 31.49 -6.60
N CYS A 95 -11.56 30.65 -6.22
CA CYS A 95 -10.69 29.97 -7.19
C CYS A 95 -11.46 29.00 -8.09
N VAL A 96 -12.42 28.24 -7.56
CA VAL A 96 -13.24 27.33 -8.37
C VAL A 96 -14.09 28.10 -9.35
N VAL A 97 -14.82 29.15 -8.92
CA VAL A 97 -15.64 29.96 -9.82
C VAL A 97 -14.79 30.60 -10.91
N PHE A 98 -13.69 31.26 -10.52
CA PHE A 98 -12.84 31.96 -11.47
C PHE A 98 -12.18 31.01 -12.48
N CYS A 99 -11.64 29.88 -12.02
CA CYS A 99 -11.08 28.86 -12.91
C CYS A 99 -12.14 28.30 -13.86
N CYS A 100 -13.34 27.95 -13.39
CA CYS A 100 -14.44 27.51 -14.26
C CYS A 100 -14.78 28.55 -15.33
N THR A 101 -14.87 29.84 -14.96
CA THR A 101 -15.14 30.91 -15.93
C THR A 101 -14.05 31.01 -16.98
N LEU A 102 -12.78 30.99 -16.58
CA LEU A 102 -11.64 31.02 -17.49
C LEU A 102 -11.59 29.78 -18.40
N THR A 103 -11.88 28.59 -17.88
CA THR A 103 -11.91 27.35 -18.68
C THR A 103 -12.97 27.41 -19.76
N VAL A 104 -14.18 27.90 -19.44
CA VAL A 104 -15.26 28.08 -20.42
C VAL A 104 -14.90 29.16 -21.42
N CYS A 105 -14.42 30.32 -20.97
CA CYS A 105 -13.98 31.41 -21.87
C CYS A 105 -12.87 30.96 -22.83
N ALA A 106 -11.83 30.30 -22.32
CA ALA A 106 -10.75 29.76 -23.14
C ALA A 106 -11.30 28.73 -24.14
N GLY A 107 -12.16 27.80 -23.71
CA GLY A 107 -12.77 26.80 -24.60
C GLY A 107 -13.59 27.43 -25.73
N LEU A 108 -14.42 28.43 -25.43
CA LEU A 108 -15.22 29.16 -26.42
C LEU A 108 -14.35 29.93 -27.43
N LEU A 109 -13.25 30.53 -26.96
CA LEU A 109 -12.30 31.23 -27.83
C LEU A 109 -11.51 30.24 -28.70
N MET A 110 -11.01 29.14 -28.11
CA MET A 110 -10.28 28.08 -28.82
C MET A 110 -11.12 27.40 -29.89
N ALA A 111 -12.42 27.21 -29.67
CA ALA A 111 -13.33 26.59 -30.62
C ALA A 111 -13.35 27.31 -31.99
N ARG A 112 -13.00 28.59 -32.04
CA ARG A 112 -12.91 29.37 -33.28
C ARG A 112 -11.66 29.06 -34.12
N TYR A 113 -10.62 28.50 -33.49
CA TYR A 113 -9.31 28.28 -34.10
C TYR A 113 -8.94 26.79 -34.20
N VAL A 114 -9.79 25.90 -33.68
CA VAL A 114 -9.49 24.47 -33.62
C VAL A 114 -9.36 23.87 -35.02
N ARG A 115 -8.25 23.16 -35.25
CA ARG A 115 -8.01 22.34 -36.43
C ARG A 115 -7.65 20.94 -35.96
N ALA A 116 -8.40 19.94 -36.40
CA ALA A 116 -8.16 18.55 -36.03
C ALA A 116 -7.00 18.00 -36.87
N ASP A 117 -5.79 18.09 -36.32
CA ASP A 117 -4.58 17.54 -36.92
C ASP A 117 -3.84 16.63 -35.93
N ALA A 118 -2.80 15.95 -36.42
CA ALA A 118 -2.00 15.06 -35.59
C ALA A 118 -1.28 15.83 -34.46
N SER A 119 -0.88 17.08 -34.72
CA SER A 119 -0.17 17.91 -33.73
C SER A 119 -1.05 18.18 -32.50
N LEU A 120 -2.34 18.49 -32.71
CA LEU A 120 -3.32 18.67 -31.66
C LEU A 120 -3.52 17.39 -30.84
N PHE A 121 -3.58 16.22 -31.48
CA PHE A 121 -3.71 14.94 -30.79
C PHE A 121 -2.50 14.67 -29.87
N PHE A 122 -1.28 14.84 -30.37
CA PHE A 122 -0.07 14.66 -29.55
C PHE A 122 0.04 15.69 -28.42
N ALA A 123 -0.33 16.94 -28.69
CA ALA A 123 -0.38 17.99 -27.67
C ALA A 123 -1.38 17.67 -26.57
N ALA A 124 -2.56 17.14 -26.91
CA ALA A 124 -3.55 16.70 -25.93
C ALA A 124 -3.00 15.57 -25.05
N ILE A 125 -2.47 14.50 -25.65
CA ILE A 125 -1.89 13.37 -24.90
C ILE A 125 -0.74 13.83 -24.00
N ALA A 126 0.14 14.69 -24.51
CA ALA A 126 1.24 15.25 -23.72
C ALA A 126 0.71 16.07 -22.52
N GLY A 127 -0.37 16.83 -22.69
CA GLY A 127 -0.98 17.60 -21.60
C GLY A 127 -1.51 16.69 -20.47
N VAL A 128 -2.15 15.58 -20.84
CA VAL A 128 -2.64 14.57 -19.87
C VAL A 128 -1.47 13.89 -19.15
N LEU A 129 -0.43 13.49 -19.89
CA LEU A 129 0.77 12.86 -19.32
C LEU A 129 1.49 13.81 -18.36
N THR A 130 1.60 15.08 -18.71
CA THR A 130 2.19 16.09 -17.82
C THR A 130 1.37 16.27 -16.55
N ALA A 131 0.03 16.32 -16.65
CA ALA A 131 -0.84 16.39 -15.47
C ALA A 131 -0.72 15.14 -14.58
N ASP A 132 -0.61 13.94 -15.18
CA ASP A 132 -0.40 12.70 -14.44
C ASP A 132 0.97 12.67 -13.75
N PHE A 133 2.03 13.08 -14.45
CA PHE A 133 3.37 13.18 -13.88
C PHE A 133 3.45 14.19 -12.74
N ALA A 134 2.91 15.38 -12.95
CA ALA A 134 2.87 16.45 -11.96
C ALA A 134 2.10 16.00 -10.70
N SER A 135 0.99 15.27 -10.86
CA SER A 135 0.28 14.69 -9.72
C SER A 135 1.16 13.72 -8.93
N GLY A 136 1.96 12.91 -9.63
CA GLY A 136 2.92 12.00 -9.01
C GLY A 136 4.02 12.73 -8.23
N ILE A 137 4.59 13.80 -8.79
CA ILE A 137 5.59 14.62 -8.10
C ILE A 137 5.01 15.22 -6.82
N VAL A 138 3.83 15.83 -6.90
CA VAL A 138 3.20 16.49 -5.74
C VAL A 138 2.88 15.47 -4.66
N HIS A 139 2.30 14.32 -5.05
CA HIS A 139 1.94 13.26 -4.12
C HIS A 139 3.18 12.63 -3.47
N TRP A 140 4.19 12.26 -4.26
CA TRP A 140 5.47 11.76 -3.76
C TRP A 140 6.15 12.78 -2.84
N ALA A 141 6.18 14.06 -3.20
CA ALA A 141 6.79 15.10 -2.37
C ALA A 141 6.06 15.25 -1.03
N ALA A 142 4.73 15.25 -1.04
CA ALA A 142 3.91 15.33 0.18
C ALA A 142 4.12 14.11 1.09
N ASP A 143 4.22 12.91 0.50
CA ASP A 143 4.30 11.65 1.23
C ASP A 143 5.69 11.41 1.82
N THR A 144 6.71 11.63 0.98
CA THR A 144 8.11 11.34 1.29
C THR A 144 8.78 12.45 2.08
N TRP A 145 8.44 13.71 1.82
CA TRP A 145 9.14 14.89 2.38
C TRP A 145 8.24 15.87 3.14
N GLY A 146 6.91 15.72 3.06
CA GLY A 146 5.98 16.63 3.72
C GLY A 146 5.98 16.49 5.25
N ALA A 147 6.39 17.55 5.95
CA ALA A 147 6.20 17.70 7.40
C ALA A 147 4.98 18.58 7.69
N VAL A 148 4.07 18.11 8.52
CA VAL A 148 2.85 18.86 8.92
C VAL A 148 3.19 20.12 9.73
N ASP A 149 4.38 20.16 10.32
CA ASP A 149 4.87 21.25 11.16
C ASP A 149 5.40 22.46 10.35
N LEU A 150 5.40 22.38 9.01
CA LEU A 150 5.81 23.50 8.16
C LEU A 150 4.81 24.67 8.29
N PRO A 151 5.28 25.90 8.63
CA PRO A 151 4.41 27.06 8.72
C PRO A 151 3.78 27.35 7.35
N LEU A 152 2.51 27.77 7.35
CA LEU A 152 1.66 28.09 6.19
C LEU A 152 1.25 26.91 5.28
N ILE A 153 2.19 26.07 4.82
CA ILE A 153 1.92 25.01 3.83
C ILE A 153 1.46 23.71 4.49
N GLY A 154 2.02 23.37 5.66
CA GLY A 154 1.81 22.06 6.30
C GLY A 154 0.36 21.81 6.74
N LYS A 155 -0.28 22.82 7.36
CA LYS A 155 -1.62 22.68 7.96
C LYS A 155 -2.75 22.59 6.94
N ASN A 156 -2.61 23.24 5.78
CA ASN A 156 -3.68 23.33 4.78
C ASN A 156 -3.48 22.35 3.61
N PHE A 157 -2.24 22.22 3.11
CA PHE A 157 -1.97 21.45 1.90
C PHE A 157 -1.49 20.02 2.19
N LEU A 158 -0.56 19.82 3.14
CA LEU A 158 0.01 18.48 3.42
C LEU A 158 -0.86 17.62 4.33
N ARG A 159 -1.79 18.25 5.03
CA ARG A 159 -2.66 17.62 6.02
C ARG A 159 -3.64 16.61 5.39
N PRO A 160 -4.39 16.91 4.32
CA PRO A 160 -5.24 15.92 3.63
C PRO A 160 -4.45 14.71 3.13
N PHE A 161 -3.19 14.92 2.70
CA PHE A 161 -2.32 13.83 2.29
C PHE A 161 -2.02 12.85 3.44
N ARG A 162 -1.75 13.34 4.64
CA ARG A 162 -1.54 12.43 5.80
C ARG A 162 -2.82 11.75 6.25
N GLU A 163 -3.94 12.47 6.22
CA GLU A 163 -5.22 11.93 6.66
C GLU A 163 -5.70 10.79 5.77
N HIS A 164 -5.50 10.87 4.44
CA HIS A 164 -5.96 9.79 3.55
C HIS A 164 -5.09 8.52 3.60
N HIS A 165 -3.79 8.56 3.93
CA HIS A 165 -3.06 7.29 4.18
C HIS A 165 -3.44 6.63 5.50
N ILE A 166 -3.95 7.40 6.45
CA ILE A 166 -4.45 6.88 7.73
C ILE A 166 -5.87 6.34 7.56
N ASP A 167 -6.74 7.10 6.89
CA ASP A 167 -8.11 6.75 6.52
C ASP A 167 -8.34 7.05 5.04
N PRO A 168 -8.18 6.07 4.13
CA PRO A 168 -8.31 6.29 2.69
C PRO A 168 -9.68 6.76 2.25
N THR A 169 -10.72 6.56 3.07
CA THR A 169 -12.06 7.03 2.76
C THR A 169 -12.32 8.47 3.20
N SER A 170 -11.39 9.11 3.92
CA SER A 170 -11.54 10.51 4.37
C SER A 170 -11.82 11.46 3.23
N ILE A 171 -11.09 11.30 2.12
CA ILE A 171 -11.25 12.10 0.91
C ILE A 171 -12.68 12.04 0.31
N THR A 172 -13.38 10.92 0.52
CA THR A 172 -14.75 10.74 0.00
C THR A 172 -15.78 11.60 0.75
N ARG A 173 -15.45 12.08 1.96
CA ARG A 173 -16.35 12.80 2.86
C ARG A 173 -16.29 14.32 2.69
N HIS A 174 -15.26 14.85 2.04
CA HIS A 174 -15.17 16.28 1.69
C HIS A 174 -16.13 16.63 0.56
N ASP A 175 -16.56 17.88 0.47
CA ASP A 175 -17.35 18.35 -0.68
C ASP A 175 -16.46 18.66 -1.90
N PHE A 176 -17.06 19.05 -3.02
CA PHE A 176 -16.34 19.34 -4.26
C PHE A 176 -15.35 20.50 -4.11
N ILE A 177 -15.72 21.54 -3.36
CA ILE A 177 -14.92 22.76 -3.21
C ILE A 177 -13.69 22.47 -2.36
N GLU A 178 -13.87 21.78 -1.24
CA GLU A 178 -12.78 21.40 -0.34
C GLU A 178 -11.83 20.39 -1.02
N THR A 179 -12.37 19.46 -1.81
CA THR A 179 -11.54 18.45 -2.50
C THR A 179 -10.67 19.09 -3.59
N ASN A 180 -11.18 20.07 -4.33
CA ASN A 180 -10.57 20.53 -5.57
C ASN A 180 -10.05 21.97 -5.53
N GLY A 181 -10.41 22.77 -4.52
CA GLY A 181 -10.16 24.21 -4.50
C GLY A 181 -8.69 24.61 -4.71
N ASP A 182 -7.75 23.85 -4.15
CA ASP A 182 -6.31 24.09 -4.32
C ASP A 182 -5.83 23.80 -5.76
N ASN A 183 -6.32 22.73 -6.37
CA ASN A 183 -5.97 22.40 -7.76
C ASN A 183 -6.55 23.45 -8.73
N PHE A 184 -7.76 23.95 -8.46
CA PHE A 184 -8.36 25.03 -9.23
C PHE A 184 -7.57 26.33 -9.04
N ALA A 185 -7.08 26.63 -7.82
CA ALA A 185 -6.24 27.81 -7.59
C ALA A 185 -4.93 27.78 -8.38
N ILE A 186 -4.24 26.64 -8.43
CA ILE A 186 -2.96 26.48 -9.15
C ILE A 186 -3.13 26.65 -10.66
N THR A 187 -4.29 26.31 -11.23
CA THR A 187 -4.54 26.37 -12.68
C THR A 187 -4.96 27.75 -13.18
N VAL A 188 -5.46 28.62 -12.29
CA VAL A 188 -5.93 29.98 -12.64
C VAL A 188 -4.90 30.80 -13.44
N PRO A 189 -3.63 30.95 -13.02
CA PRO A 189 -2.68 31.81 -13.74
C PRO A 189 -2.40 31.32 -15.17
N VAL A 190 -2.36 30.01 -15.38
CA VAL A 190 -2.11 29.41 -16.69
C VAL A 190 -3.32 29.59 -17.61
N LEU A 191 -4.53 29.39 -17.08
CA LEU A 191 -5.77 29.64 -17.83
C LEU A 191 -5.97 31.12 -18.15
N ALA A 192 -5.64 32.02 -17.23
CA ALA A 192 -5.68 33.46 -17.46
C ALA A 192 -4.71 33.87 -18.58
N ARG A 193 -3.50 33.30 -18.60
CA ARG A 193 -2.53 33.48 -19.69
C ARG A 193 -3.08 32.97 -21.03
N ILE A 194 -3.73 31.80 -21.05
CA ILE A 194 -4.35 31.26 -22.26
C ILE A 194 -5.45 32.20 -22.80
N VAL A 195 -6.36 32.66 -21.94
CA VAL A 195 -7.41 33.61 -22.34
C VAL A 195 -6.78 34.90 -22.87
N TRP A 196 -5.76 35.43 -22.18
CA TRP A 196 -5.04 36.62 -22.64
C TRP A 196 -4.40 36.41 -24.03
N GLN A 197 -3.73 35.28 -24.27
CA GLN A 197 -3.17 34.96 -25.58
C GLN A 197 -4.24 34.93 -26.67
N LEU A 198 -5.38 34.26 -26.41
CA LEU A 198 -6.46 34.12 -27.37
C LEU A 198 -7.20 35.44 -27.66
N LEU A 199 -7.08 36.44 -26.77
CA LEU A 199 -7.66 37.77 -26.96
C LEU A 199 -6.69 38.78 -27.57
N THR A 200 -5.38 38.58 -27.43
CA THR A 200 -4.37 39.59 -27.80
C THR A 200 -3.52 39.20 -29.01
N TYR A 201 -3.34 37.91 -29.26
CA TYR A 201 -2.55 37.45 -30.41
C TYR A 201 -3.35 37.59 -31.70
N ASP A 202 -2.64 37.85 -32.79
CA ASP A 202 -3.17 37.78 -34.14
C ASP A 202 -3.51 36.34 -34.54
N ALA A 203 -4.37 36.17 -35.54
CA ALA A 203 -4.88 34.87 -35.95
C ALA A 203 -3.76 33.92 -36.44
N ASP A 204 -2.72 34.45 -37.08
CA ASP A 204 -1.61 33.66 -37.60
C ASP A 204 -0.73 33.15 -36.46
N LEU A 205 -0.42 33.99 -35.47
CA LEU A 205 0.31 33.58 -34.28
C LEU A 205 -0.48 32.57 -33.43
N ILE A 206 -1.81 32.74 -33.30
CA ILE A 206 -2.67 31.75 -32.64
C ILE A 206 -2.58 30.41 -33.37
N ALA A 207 -2.70 30.39 -34.70
CA ALA A 207 -2.63 29.17 -35.48
C ALA A 207 -1.28 28.44 -35.30
N GLN A 208 -0.17 29.18 -35.26
CA GLN A 208 1.17 28.61 -35.02
C GLN A 208 1.32 28.05 -33.60
N GLN A 209 0.75 28.71 -32.58
CA GLN A 209 0.89 28.33 -31.17
C GLN A 209 -0.26 27.46 -30.65
N PHE A 210 -1.25 27.14 -31.48
CA PHE A 210 -2.49 26.51 -31.05
C PHE A 210 -2.27 25.18 -30.33
N HIS A 211 -1.30 24.37 -30.78
CA HIS A 211 -0.96 23.10 -30.15
C HIS A 211 -0.42 23.30 -28.71
N TRP A 212 0.41 24.32 -28.46
CA TRP A 212 0.86 24.65 -27.10
C TRP A 212 -0.26 25.16 -26.22
N ILE A 213 -1.15 25.97 -26.77
CA ILE A 213 -2.35 26.46 -26.08
C ILE A 213 -3.23 25.27 -25.68
N ALA A 214 -3.48 24.34 -26.61
CA ALA A 214 -4.26 23.13 -26.37
C ALA A 214 -3.62 22.18 -25.35
N TYR A 215 -2.31 21.99 -25.42
CA TYR A 215 -1.53 21.23 -24.43
C TYR A 215 -1.75 21.78 -23.02
N TRP A 216 -1.54 23.09 -22.81
CA TRP A 216 -1.68 23.72 -21.49
C TRP A 216 -3.13 23.77 -21.02
N TYR A 217 -4.08 23.99 -21.93
CA TYR A 217 -5.50 23.97 -21.63
C TYR A 217 -5.94 22.61 -21.08
N LEU A 218 -5.59 21.52 -21.79
CA LEU A 218 -5.96 20.17 -21.34
C LEU A 218 -5.20 19.76 -20.07
N CYS A 219 -3.92 20.12 -19.95
CA CYS A 219 -3.15 19.93 -18.72
C CYS A 219 -3.85 20.59 -17.52
N CYS A 220 -4.33 21.84 -17.67
CA CYS A 220 -5.06 22.53 -16.60
C CYS A 220 -6.36 21.83 -16.22
N ILE A 221 -7.14 21.34 -17.20
CA ILE A 221 -8.38 20.61 -16.92
C ILE A 221 -8.09 19.36 -16.07
N PHE A 222 -7.08 18.57 -16.46
CA PHE A 222 -6.73 17.35 -15.73
C PHE A 222 -6.15 17.66 -14.35
N VAL A 223 -5.27 18.65 -14.21
CA VAL A 223 -4.74 19.08 -12.90
C VAL A 223 -5.88 19.54 -11.98
N ALA A 224 -6.80 20.36 -12.48
CA ALA A 224 -7.96 20.83 -11.72
C ALA A 224 -8.81 19.66 -11.19
N MET A 225 -8.97 18.61 -12.01
CA MET A 225 -9.77 17.42 -11.67
C MET A 225 -8.99 16.31 -10.96
N THR A 226 -7.67 16.40 -10.80
CA THR A 226 -6.84 15.33 -10.21
C THR A 226 -7.36 14.86 -8.85
N ASN A 227 -7.70 15.78 -7.93
CA ASN A 227 -8.18 15.40 -6.60
C ASN A 227 -9.58 14.78 -6.66
N GLN A 228 -10.44 15.23 -7.57
CA GLN A 228 -11.74 14.62 -7.79
C GLN A 228 -11.62 13.19 -8.34
N ILE A 229 -10.67 12.96 -9.24
CA ILE A 229 -10.38 11.64 -9.79
C ILE A 229 -9.80 10.71 -8.71
N HIS A 230 -8.87 11.22 -7.90
CA HIS A 230 -8.35 10.52 -6.72
C HIS A 230 -9.47 10.17 -5.73
N LYS A 231 -10.41 11.11 -5.46
CA LYS A 231 -11.59 10.83 -4.66
C LYS A 231 -12.46 9.71 -5.23
N TRP A 232 -12.66 9.69 -6.55
CA TRP A 232 -13.38 8.60 -7.22
C TRP A 232 -12.64 7.26 -7.15
N SER A 233 -11.32 7.24 -7.09
CA SER A 233 -10.56 6.00 -6.90
C SER A 233 -10.75 5.39 -5.50
N HIS A 234 -11.19 6.20 -4.53
CA HIS A 234 -11.58 5.79 -3.17
C HIS A 234 -13.09 5.60 -2.95
N THR A 235 -13.91 5.91 -3.94
CA THR A 235 -15.37 5.81 -3.82
C THR A 235 -15.85 4.48 -4.41
N TYR A 236 -16.26 3.54 -3.55
CA TYR A 236 -16.62 2.18 -4.00
C TYR A 236 -18.09 2.04 -4.43
N PHE A 237 -18.97 2.84 -3.83
CA PHE A 237 -20.42 2.76 -4.05
C PHE A 237 -20.98 4.13 -4.48
N GLY A 238 -22.04 4.11 -5.28
CA GLY A 238 -22.76 5.34 -5.66
C GLY A 238 -22.02 6.25 -6.65
N LEU A 239 -20.99 5.75 -7.35
CA LEU A 239 -20.36 6.50 -8.43
C LEU A 239 -21.27 6.54 -9.68
N PRO A 240 -21.34 7.68 -10.38
CA PRO A 240 -22.03 7.77 -11.67
C PRO A 240 -21.47 6.77 -12.68
N VAL A 241 -22.34 6.18 -13.50
CA VAL A 241 -21.98 5.16 -14.50
C VAL A 241 -20.87 5.63 -15.45
N TRP A 242 -20.91 6.91 -15.86
CA TRP A 242 -19.88 7.47 -16.75
C TRP A 242 -18.50 7.56 -16.09
N VAL A 243 -18.42 7.78 -14.77
CA VAL A 243 -17.14 7.76 -14.04
C VAL A 243 -16.59 6.35 -14.00
N VAL A 244 -17.45 5.37 -13.71
CA VAL A 244 -17.06 3.96 -13.71
C VAL A 244 -16.55 3.54 -15.08
N TRP A 245 -17.24 3.94 -16.15
CA TRP A 245 -16.81 3.71 -17.51
C TRP A 245 -15.42 4.32 -17.79
N LEU A 246 -15.17 5.58 -17.41
CA LEU A 246 -13.84 6.20 -17.56
C LEU A 246 -12.75 5.45 -16.78
N GLN A 247 -13.06 4.93 -15.59
CA GLN A 247 -12.12 4.15 -14.78
C GLN A 247 -11.84 2.76 -15.40
N GLU A 248 -12.85 2.08 -15.93
CA GLU A 248 -12.69 0.76 -16.57
C GLU A 248 -11.83 0.86 -17.83
N TRP A 249 -12.03 1.90 -18.63
CA TRP A 249 -11.23 2.19 -19.82
C TRP A 249 -9.87 2.85 -19.51
N HIS A 250 -9.52 3.01 -18.23
CA HIS A 250 -8.26 3.62 -17.79
C HIS A 250 -8.04 5.03 -18.35
N ILE A 251 -9.10 5.78 -18.65
CA ILE A 251 -9.02 7.19 -19.05
C ILE A 251 -8.72 8.06 -17.82
N VAL A 252 -9.28 7.68 -16.66
CA VAL A 252 -9.02 8.29 -15.35
C VAL A 252 -8.63 7.20 -14.35
N LEU A 253 -7.99 7.58 -13.24
CA LEU A 253 -7.40 6.64 -12.28
C LEU A 253 -8.38 5.54 -11.81
N PRO A 254 -8.11 4.25 -12.10
CA PRO A 254 -8.93 3.15 -11.61
C PRO A 254 -8.70 2.89 -10.12
N ARG A 255 -9.75 2.44 -9.42
CA ARG A 255 -9.73 2.09 -7.98
C ARG A 255 -8.71 1.01 -7.67
N ARG A 256 -8.65 -0.04 -8.50
CA ARG A 256 -7.72 -1.17 -8.34
C ARG A 256 -6.26 -0.73 -8.52
N HIS A 257 -6.01 0.17 -9.47
CA HIS A 257 -4.67 0.71 -9.73
C HIS A 257 -4.18 1.55 -8.54
N HIS A 258 -5.03 2.46 -8.06
CA HIS A 258 -4.66 3.32 -6.93
C HIS A 258 -4.43 2.54 -5.63
N ARG A 259 -5.13 1.42 -5.43
CA ARG A 259 -4.95 0.56 -4.26
C ARG A 259 -3.51 0.08 -4.06
N ILE A 260 -2.76 -0.09 -5.14
CA ILE A 260 -1.35 -0.54 -5.09
C ILE A 260 -0.49 0.43 -4.28
N HIS A 261 -0.80 1.74 -4.35
CA HIS A 261 -0.15 2.78 -3.58
C HIS A 261 -0.46 2.68 -2.08
N HIS A 262 -1.71 2.35 -1.71
CA HIS A 262 -2.13 2.14 -0.31
C HIS A 262 -1.60 0.87 0.34
N VAL A 263 -0.93 0.01 -0.41
CA VAL A 263 -0.23 -1.14 0.17
C VAL A 263 1.09 -0.67 0.75
N ALA A 264 1.22 -0.80 2.07
CA ALA A 264 2.46 -0.53 2.81
C ALA A 264 3.68 -1.12 2.07
N PRO A 265 4.76 -0.35 1.86
CA PRO A 265 5.13 0.87 2.59
C PRO A 265 4.61 2.23 2.06
N HIS A 266 3.76 2.27 1.03
CA HIS A 266 3.30 3.51 0.35
C HIS A 266 4.39 4.24 -0.47
N GLU A 267 5.30 3.49 -1.08
CA GLU A 267 6.47 4.03 -1.80
C GLU A 267 6.33 3.95 -3.33
N THR A 268 5.16 3.56 -3.84
CA THR A 268 4.97 3.19 -5.24
C THR A 268 3.67 3.79 -5.78
N TYR A 269 3.60 4.01 -7.10
CA TYR A 269 2.37 4.40 -7.83
C TYR A 269 1.79 5.77 -7.37
N PHE A 270 2.61 6.81 -7.40
CA PHE A 270 2.23 8.15 -6.92
C PHE A 270 1.34 8.95 -7.89
N CYS A 271 1.32 8.65 -9.19
CA CYS A 271 0.49 9.36 -10.16
C CYS A 271 -1.00 9.03 -9.93
N ILE A 272 -1.80 10.06 -9.65
CA ILE A 272 -3.20 9.94 -9.20
C ILE A 272 -4.20 10.58 -10.17
N THR A 273 -3.76 11.09 -11.32
CA THR A 273 -4.67 11.66 -12.33
C THR A 273 -5.22 10.56 -13.24
N THR A 274 -4.37 9.91 -14.04
CA THR A 274 -4.75 8.77 -14.88
C THR A 274 -4.03 7.50 -14.43
N GLY A 275 -2.86 7.64 -13.81
CA GLY A 275 -2.01 6.54 -13.41
C GLY A 275 -1.24 5.89 -14.56
N TRP A 276 -1.25 6.48 -15.77
CA TRP A 276 -0.56 5.97 -16.95
C TRP A 276 0.95 5.86 -16.73
N LEU A 277 1.53 6.82 -16.00
CA LEU A 277 2.96 6.87 -15.77
C LEU A 277 3.44 6.02 -14.59
N ASN A 278 2.53 5.46 -13.80
CA ASN A 278 2.93 4.64 -12.65
C ASN A 278 3.76 3.42 -13.05
N TRP A 279 3.35 2.68 -14.08
CA TRP A 279 4.09 1.49 -14.52
C TRP A 279 5.47 1.83 -15.13
N PRO A 280 5.59 2.79 -16.07
CA PRO A 280 6.90 3.21 -16.58
C PRO A 280 7.84 3.72 -15.49
N LEU A 281 7.35 4.58 -14.59
CA LEU A 281 8.18 5.17 -13.52
C LEU A 281 8.62 4.13 -12.49
N GLU A 282 7.77 3.14 -12.20
CA GLU A 282 8.13 2.01 -11.33
C GLU A 282 9.23 1.14 -11.97
N LYS A 283 9.12 0.83 -13.27
CA LYS A 283 10.13 0.05 -14.01
C LYS A 283 11.49 0.74 -14.04
N LEU A 284 11.50 2.07 -14.07
CA LEU A 284 12.70 2.89 -14.01
C LEU A 284 13.20 3.12 -12.58
N HIS A 285 12.49 2.64 -11.55
CA HIS A 285 12.74 2.98 -10.15
C HIS A 285 12.92 4.48 -9.94
N PHE A 286 12.10 5.28 -10.64
CA PHE A 286 12.28 6.72 -10.76
C PHE A 286 12.26 7.41 -9.39
N TRP A 287 11.26 7.11 -8.56
CA TRP A 287 11.07 7.74 -7.26
C TRP A 287 12.19 7.43 -6.27
N SER A 288 12.59 6.16 -6.16
CA SER A 288 13.70 5.76 -5.28
C SER A 288 15.05 6.29 -5.77
N THR A 289 15.25 6.37 -7.09
CA THR A 289 16.44 7.00 -7.68
C THR A 289 16.49 8.49 -7.37
N LEU A 290 15.36 9.19 -7.49
CA LEU A 290 15.25 10.60 -7.15
C LEU A 290 15.54 10.87 -5.67
N GLU A 291 15.03 10.02 -4.77
CA GLU A 291 15.36 10.07 -3.35
C GLU A 291 16.86 9.89 -3.11
N MET A 292 17.50 8.90 -3.73
CA MET A 292 18.95 8.69 -3.61
C MET A 292 19.77 9.90 -4.10
N VAL A 293 19.36 10.51 -5.22
CA VAL A 293 20.02 11.70 -5.77
C VAL A 293 19.88 12.89 -4.81
N ILE A 294 18.69 13.13 -4.28
CA ILE A 294 18.45 14.23 -3.32
C ILE A 294 19.24 13.99 -2.03
N GLU A 295 19.24 12.76 -1.50
CA GLU A 295 20.05 12.41 -0.32
C GLU A 295 21.55 12.67 -0.58
N ALA A 296 22.06 12.31 -1.76
CA ALA A 296 23.46 12.50 -2.12
C ALA A 296 23.84 13.99 -2.25
N LEU A 297 22.93 14.82 -2.79
CA LEU A 297 23.20 16.24 -3.04
C LEU A 297 22.98 17.13 -1.81
N THR A 298 21.99 16.81 -0.97
CA THR A 298 21.55 17.68 0.13
C THR A 298 21.88 17.14 1.52
N GLY A 299 22.15 15.82 1.65
CA GLY A 299 22.25 15.15 2.94
C GLY A 299 20.92 15.06 3.70
N CYS A 300 19.81 15.57 3.15
CA CYS A 300 18.48 15.45 3.74
C CYS A 300 17.93 14.05 3.53
N HIS A 301 17.58 13.36 4.62
CA HIS A 301 16.97 12.05 4.57
C HIS A 301 15.45 12.14 4.43
N THR A 302 14.86 11.17 3.72
CA THR A 302 13.41 11.09 3.52
C THR A 302 12.67 11.02 4.87
N LEU A 303 11.58 11.79 4.99
CA LEU A 303 10.66 11.75 6.13
C LEU A 303 9.76 10.51 6.09
N CYS A 304 9.87 9.69 5.04
CA CYS A 304 9.08 8.49 4.82
C CYS A 304 8.98 7.68 6.13
N PHE A 305 7.74 7.55 6.61
CA PHE A 305 7.36 6.89 7.86
C PHE A 305 7.92 5.44 7.92
N ALA A 306 8.22 4.82 6.78
CA ALA A 306 8.81 3.49 6.67
C ALA A 306 10.35 3.50 6.69
N LEU A 307 11.01 4.44 6.00
CA LEU A 307 12.48 4.56 5.97
C LEU A 307 13.07 5.27 7.20
N PHE A 308 12.37 6.22 7.83
CA PHE A 308 12.78 6.74 9.13
C PHE A 308 12.72 5.63 10.20
N LEU A 309 11.71 4.73 10.14
CA LEU A 309 11.66 3.50 10.96
C LEU A 309 12.73 2.47 10.57
N CYS A 310 13.25 2.49 9.34
CA CYS A 310 14.25 1.55 8.85
C CYS A 310 15.70 2.05 9.03
N ARG A 311 15.96 3.36 9.01
CA ARG A 311 17.30 3.97 9.03
C ARG A 311 17.66 4.70 10.32
N MET A 312 16.71 5.29 11.08
CA MET A 312 16.98 5.61 12.51
C MET A 312 17.23 4.36 13.37
N SER A 313 16.90 3.20 12.82
CA SER A 313 17.01 1.93 13.52
C SER A 313 18.39 1.28 13.38
N THR A 314 19.31 1.84 12.60
CA THR A 314 20.70 1.36 12.57
C THR A 314 21.49 1.81 13.81
N LEU A 315 21.14 2.95 14.41
CA LEU A 315 21.59 3.36 15.75
C LEU A 315 20.56 2.91 16.82
N GLY A 316 20.58 1.62 17.18
CA GLY A 316 19.85 1.12 18.35
C GLY A 316 19.04 -0.16 18.16
N LYS A 317 18.97 -0.75 16.95
CA LYS A 317 18.41 -2.10 16.79
C LYS A 317 19.29 -3.10 17.51
N VAL A 318 18.80 -3.62 18.63
CA VAL A 318 19.38 -4.80 19.31
C VAL A 318 19.50 -5.95 18.32
N LYS A 319 20.72 -6.34 17.94
CA LYS A 319 20.97 -7.44 17.01
C LYS A 319 20.99 -8.77 17.77
N CYS A 320 20.37 -9.80 17.19
CA CYS A 320 20.33 -11.12 17.82
C CYS A 320 21.70 -11.78 17.92
N SER A 321 22.64 -11.45 17.03
CA SER A 321 24.03 -11.93 17.07
C SER A 321 24.73 -11.48 18.36
N GLU A 322 24.64 -10.19 18.67
CA GLU A 322 25.22 -9.57 19.88
C GLU A 322 24.57 -10.11 21.16
N LEU A 323 23.27 -10.42 21.14
CA LEU A 323 22.61 -11.02 22.30
C LEU A 323 23.06 -12.47 22.57
N ARG A 324 23.54 -13.20 21.55
CA ARG A 324 23.96 -14.59 21.73
C ARG A 324 25.30 -14.71 22.47
N THR A 325 26.15 -13.68 22.44
CA THR A 325 27.42 -13.68 23.17
C THR A 325 27.25 -13.37 24.67
N LYS A 326 26.22 -12.60 25.04
CA LYS A 326 25.93 -12.19 26.42
C LYS A 326 25.47 -13.31 27.35
N ASP A 327 25.77 -13.23 28.65
CA ASP A 327 25.33 -14.24 29.62
C ASP A 327 23.85 -14.11 30.02
N LYS A 328 23.28 -15.15 30.63
CA LYS A 328 21.86 -15.19 31.05
C LYS A 328 21.51 -14.04 32.01
N LYS A 329 22.41 -13.68 32.92
CA LYS A 329 22.21 -12.57 33.86
C LYS A 329 22.14 -11.22 33.14
N GLU A 330 23.03 -11.01 32.18
CA GLU A 330 23.08 -9.78 31.37
C GLU A 330 21.84 -9.64 30.48
N LEU A 331 21.39 -10.74 29.86
CA LEU A 331 20.16 -10.76 29.08
C LEU A 331 18.93 -10.41 29.93
N PHE A 332 18.89 -10.88 31.18
CA PHE A 332 17.79 -10.57 32.10
C PHE A 332 17.81 -9.10 32.53
N LYS A 333 18.99 -8.55 32.85
CA LYS A 333 19.15 -7.12 33.16
C LYS A 333 18.69 -6.24 31.99
N GLN A 334 19.17 -6.53 30.78
CA GLN A 334 18.79 -5.80 29.56
C GLN A 334 17.29 -5.92 29.27
N LEU A 335 16.67 -7.06 29.61
CA LEU A 335 15.23 -7.24 29.46
C LEU A 335 14.42 -6.33 30.39
N GLU A 336 14.82 -6.20 31.65
CA GLU A 336 14.13 -5.33 32.61
C GLU A 336 14.30 -3.85 32.26
N GLU A 337 15.49 -3.43 31.82
CA GLU A 337 15.74 -2.08 31.29
C GLU A 337 14.83 -1.74 30.09
N LEU A 338 14.66 -2.67 29.14
CA LEU A 338 13.78 -2.45 27.99
C LEU A 338 12.29 -2.41 28.40
N LYS A 339 11.90 -3.15 29.44
CA LYS A 339 10.52 -3.12 29.95
C LYS A 339 10.21 -1.80 30.64
N THR A 340 11.12 -1.27 31.45
CA THR A 340 10.95 0.03 32.11
C THR A 340 10.93 1.17 31.09
N GLU A 341 11.77 1.09 30.05
CA GLU A 341 11.69 2.02 28.91
C GLU A 341 10.32 1.96 28.24
N LEU A 342 9.81 0.74 27.97
CA LEU A 342 8.49 0.58 27.36
C LEU A 342 7.35 1.14 28.22
N THR A 343 7.40 0.96 29.54
CA THR A 343 6.39 1.54 30.44
C THR A 343 6.43 3.06 30.42
N ASN A 344 7.62 3.66 30.44
CA ASN A 344 7.79 5.11 30.36
C ASN A 344 7.25 5.67 29.03
N LEU A 345 7.51 4.98 27.91
CA LEU A 345 6.98 5.36 26.60
C LEU A 345 5.45 5.22 26.51
N ARG A 346 4.84 4.28 27.23
CA ARG A 346 3.38 4.14 27.31
C ARG A 346 2.75 5.27 28.12
N VAL A 347 3.38 5.71 29.21
CA VAL A 347 2.93 6.88 29.97
C VAL A 347 2.99 8.12 29.08
N ALA A 348 4.11 8.34 28.39
CA ALA A 348 4.27 9.46 27.46
C ALA A 348 3.22 9.46 26.33
N LYS A 349 2.76 8.28 25.88
CA LYS A 349 1.68 8.18 24.91
C LYS A 349 0.34 8.70 25.44
N VAL A 350 0.05 8.46 26.72
CA VAL A 350 -1.20 8.91 27.35
C VAL A 350 -1.18 10.41 27.61
N THR A 351 -0.01 10.97 27.96
CA THR A 351 0.16 12.40 28.26
C THR A 351 0.37 13.28 27.03
N GLY A 352 0.17 12.77 25.80
CA GLY A 352 0.33 13.55 24.56
C GLY A 352 1.79 13.82 24.14
N GLY A 353 2.70 12.87 24.33
CA GLY A 353 4.13 13.04 24.02
C GLY A 353 4.47 13.14 22.51
N VAL A 354 5.64 13.74 22.23
CA VAL A 354 6.19 13.96 20.87
C VAL A 354 6.23 12.67 20.02
N ALA A 355 5.91 12.78 18.73
CA ALA A 355 5.87 11.67 17.77
C ALA A 355 7.16 10.83 17.74
N SER A 356 8.33 11.46 17.95
CA SER A 356 9.63 10.78 18.03
C SER A 356 9.76 9.81 19.21
N LYS A 357 9.07 10.04 20.32
CA LYS A 357 8.99 9.10 21.46
C LYS A 357 7.99 7.98 21.15
N LEU A 358 6.90 8.28 20.46
CA LEU A 358 5.86 7.29 20.11
C LEU A 358 6.37 6.24 19.11
N SER A 359 7.21 6.63 18.16
CA SER A 359 7.80 5.71 17.18
C SER A 359 8.71 4.65 17.83
N LYS A 360 9.38 4.98 18.95
CA LYS A 360 10.24 4.06 19.72
C LYS A 360 9.50 2.87 20.32
N ILE A 361 8.20 3.00 20.60
CA ILE A 361 7.37 1.92 21.18
C ILE A 361 7.46 0.64 20.35
N ARG A 362 7.38 0.74 19.01
CA ARG A 362 7.46 -0.42 18.12
C ARG A 362 8.85 -1.07 18.16
N VAL A 363 9.90 -0.25 18.23
CA VAL A 363 11.30 -0.70 18.25
C VAL A 363 11.60 -1.44 19.55
N VAL A 364 11.26 -0.85 20.70
CA VAL A 364 11.47 -1.44 22.04
C VAL A 364 10.68 -2.74 22.19
N ARG A 365 9.43 -2.82 21.71
CA ARG A 365 8.64 -4.08 21.70
C ARG A 365 9.33 -5.19 20.91
N LYS A 366 9.87 -4.87 19.73
CA LYS A 366 10.62 -5.84 18.92
C LYS A 366 11.94 -6.23 19.61
N ALA A 367 12.62 -5.31 20.28
CA ALA A 367 13.84 -5.59 21.04
C ALA A 367 13.57 -6.57 22.21
N ILE A 368 12.53 -6.32 23.01
CA ILE A 368 12.07 -7.23 24.09
C ILE A 368 11.82 -8.64 23.54
N ALA A 369 11.11 -8.75 22.42
CA ALA A 369 10.83 -10.04 21.78
C ALA A 369 12.13 -10.76 21.36
N ARG A 370 13.11 -10.04 20.79
CA ARG A 370 14.42 -10.60 20.41
C ARG A 370 15.19 -11.14 21.63
N VAL A 371 15.21 -10.39 22.73
CA VAL A 371 15.86 -10.82 23.98
C VAL A 371 15.19 -12.06 24.54
N TYR A 372 13.86 -12.11 24.61
CA TYR A 372 13.12 -13.32 25.02
C TYR A 372 13.43 -14.53 24.15
N ILE A 373 13.47 -14.36 22.82
CA ILE A 373 13.80 -15.44 21.89
C ILE A 373 15.20 -16.00 22.20
N VAL A 374 16.22 -15.15 22.31
CA VAL A 374 17.60 -15.61 22.56
C VAL A 374 17.72 -16.24 23.95
N TYR A 375 17.08 -15.67 24.97
CA TYR A 375 17.04 -16.21 26.32
C TYR A 375 16.44 -17.63 26.34
N HIS A 376 15.27 -17.83 25.73
CA HIS A 376 14.62 -19.13 25.66
C HIS A 376 15.37 -20.11 24.76
N GLN A 377 16.03 -19.65 23.70
CA GLN A 377 16.92 -20.47 22.88
C GLN A 377 18.07 -21.04 23.71
N LYS A 378 18.81 -20.18 24.44
CA LYS A 378 19.89 -20.62 25.34
C LYS A 378 19.39 -21.61 26.39
N MET A 379 18.26 -21.31 27.02
CA MET A 379 17.66 -22.19 28.02
C MET A 379 17.30 -23.57 27.43
N LYS A 380 16.69 -23.61 26.23
CA LYS A 380 16.37 -24.87 25.54
C LYS A 380 17.61 -25.63 25.09
N VAL A 381 18.67 -24.96 24.64
CA VAL A 381 19.94 -25.60 24.27
C VAL A 381 20.58 -26.27 25.49
N ASN A 382 20.64 -25.56 26.62
CA ASN A 382 21.18 -26.11 27.86
C ASN A 382 20.37 -27.33 28.35
N LEU A 383 19.03 -27.26 28.29
CA LEU A 383 18.18 -28.39 28.61
C LEU A 383 18.37 -29.57 27.64
N ARG A 384 18.51 -29.32 26.33
CA ARG A 384 18.78 -30.38 25.34
C ARG A 384 20.10 -31.09 25.60
N ASN A 385 21.14 -30.34 26.02
CA ASN A 385 22.42 -30.90 26.39
C ASN A 385 22.32 -31.75 27.67
N HIS A 386 21.62 -31.25 28.70
CA HIS A 386 21.42 -31.99 29.94
C HIS A 386 20.59 -33.29 29.75
N TYR A 387 19.60 -33.28 28.85
CA TYR A 387 18.77 -34.45 28.52
C TYR A 387 19.28 -35.21 27.28
N LYS A 388 20.52 -34.96 26.83
CA LYS A 388 21.14 -35.71 25.74
C LYS A 388 21.25 -37.17 26.18
N ASN A 389 20.90 -38.10 25.28
CA ASN A 389 20.92 -39.56 25.51
C ASN A 389 20.01 -40.13 26.62
N LYS A 390 19.34 -39.31 27.44
CA LYS A 390 18.37 -39.79 28.42
C LYS A 390 17.11 -40.34 27.70
N LYS A 391 16.64 -41.52 28.14
CA LYS A 391 15.41 -42.18 27.61
C LYS A 391 14.18 -41.29 27.81
N TYR A 392 13.99 -40.76 29.01
CA TYR A 392 12.85 -39.91 29.35
C TYR A 392 13.23 -38.44 29.24
N LYS A 393 12.65 -37.78 28.23
CA LYS A 393 12.78 -36.33 28.01
C LYS A 393 11.45 -35.64 28.29
N PRO A 394 11.46 -34.39 28.80
CA PRO A 394 10.28 -33.54 28.86
C PRO A 394 9.58 -33.44 27.50
N LEU A 395 8.26 -33.31 27.48
CA LEU A 395 7.45 -33.29 26.24
C LEU A 395 7.90 -32.19 25.27
N ASP A 396 8.26 -31.01 25.78
CA ASP A 396 8.73 -29.85 25.00
C ASP A 396 10.03 -30.09 24.21
N LEU A 397 10.85 -31.06 24.64
CA LEU A 397 12.12 -31.40 24.00
C LEU A 397 11.99 -32.59 23.04
N ARG A 398 10.84 -33.30 23.05
CA ARG A 398 10.61 -34.43 22.14
C ARG A 398 10.38 -33.91 20.72
N PRO A 399 10.77 -34.68 19.68
CA PRO A 399 10.46 -34.33 18.30
C PRO A 399 8.94 -34.18 18.09
N LYS A 400 8.52 -33.05 17.49
CA LYS A 400 7.11 -32.81 17.17
C LYS A 400 6.79 -33.52 15.84
N LYS A 401 6.07 -34.64 15.93
CA LYS A 401 5.56 -35.44 14.80
C LYS A 401 4.05 -35.61 14.95
N THR A 402 3.37 -36.01 13.88
CA THR A 402 1.94 -36.35 13.97
C THR A 402 1.71 -37.54 14.90
N ARG A 403 0.51 -37.67 15.46
CA ARG A 403 0.16 -38.79 16.37
C ARG A 403 0.36 -40.14 15.69
N ALA A 404 -0.06 -40.27 14.43
CA ALA A 404 0.12 -41.48 13.63
C ALA A 404 1.61 -41.84 13.50
N MET A 405 2.46 -40.89 13.13
CA MET A 405 3.91 -41.12 13.01
C MET A 405 4.58 -41.50 14.34
N ARG A 406 4.07 -41.02 15.49
CA ARG A 406 4.60 -41.40 16.81
C ARG A 406 4.19 -42.80 17.22
N LYS A 407 3.05 -43.30 16.74
CA LYS A 407 2.54 -44.66 17.03
C LYS A 407 3.02 -45.71 16.02
N ALA A 408 3.57 -45.30 14.89
CA ALA A 408 4.09 -46.20 13.87
C ALA A 408 5.27 -47.04 14.39
N LEU A 409 5.42 -48.25 13.86
CA LEU A 409 6.57 -49.12 14.11
C LEU A 409 7.88 -48.44 13.69
N THR A 410 8.97 -48.78 14.37
CA THR A 410 10.30 -48.35 13.96
C THR A 410 10.68 -48.99 12.62
N LYS A 411 11.57 -48.34 11.86
CA LYS A 411 12.08 -48.91 10.59
C LYS A 411 12.76 -50.26 10.79
N HIS A 412 13.35 -50.49 11.97
CA HIS A 412 13.95 -51.76 12.32
C HIS A 412 12.87 -52.84 12.45
N GLU A 413 11.86 -52.60 13.30
CA GLU A 413 10.74 -53.52 13.51
C GLU A 413 10.01 -53.83 12.19
N ALA A 414 9.73 -52.81 11.38
CA ALA A 414 9.08 -52.98 10.08
C ALA A 414 9.93 -53.75 9.06
N LYS A 415 11.26 -53.76 9.21
CA LYS A 415 12.18 -54.48 8.32
C LYS A 415 12.46 -55.90 8.78
N LEU A 416 12.10 -56.26 10.02
CA LEU A 416 12.30 -57.61 10.53
C LEU A 416 11.54 -58.61 9.64
N LYS A 417 12.27 -59.61 9.14
CA LYS A 417 11.72 -60.70 8.34
C LYS A 417 11.93 -61.99 9.11
N THR A 418 11.01 -62.94 8.93
CA THR A 418 11.16 -64.26 9.52
C THR A 418 12.37 -64.99 8.90
N ARG A 419 12.99 -65.91 9.65
CA ARG A 419 14.12 -66.72 9.14
C ARG A 419 13.76 -67.45 7.83
N LYS A 420 12.52 -67.92 7.71
CA LYS A 420 11.99 -68.56 6.51
C LYS A 420 11.98 -67.62 5.30
N GLU A 421 11.52 -66.39 5.49
CA GLU A 421 11.47 -65.39 4.43
C GLU A 421 12.85 -64.90 4.01
N ILE A 422 13.78 -64.75 4.96
CA ILE A 422 15.20 -64.42 4.68
C ILE A 422 15.81 -65.51 3.78
N ARG A 423 15.64 -66.79 4.15
CA ARG A 423 16.13 -67.92 3.35
C ARG A 423 15.54 -67.91 1.93
N LYS A 424 14.23 -67.69 1.79
CA LYS A 424 13.55 -67.61 0.48
C LYS A 424 14.12 -66.48 -0.38
N LYS A 425 14.29 -65.28 0.18
CA LYS A 425 14.83 -64.11 -0.55
C LYS A 425 16.30 -64.29 -0.94
N SER A 426 17.08 -65.01 -0.13
CA SER A 426 18.47 -65.35 -0.45
C SER A 426 18.56 -66.36 -1.60
N LEU A 427 17.66 -67.35 -1.63
CA LEU A 427 17.63 -68.36 -2.70
C LEU A 427 17.14 -67.78 -4.03
N PHE A 428 16.14 -66.90 -3.98
CA PHE A 428 15.48 -66.33 -5.16
C PHE A 428 15.55 -64.80 -5.14
N PRO A 429 16.73 -64.20 -5.39
CA PRO A 429 16.82 -62.76 -5.52
C PRO A 429 16.08 -62.30 -6.79
N PRO A 430 15.39 -61.14 -6.75
CA PRO A 430 14.79 -60.58 -7.95
C PRO A 430 15.90 -60.28 -8.96
N ARG A 431 15.78 -60.87 -10.15
CA ARG A 431 16.74 -60.68 -11.24
C ARG A 431 16.16 -59.71 -12.24
N VAL A 432 16.98 -58.75 -12.69
CA VAL A 432 16.65 -57.91 -13.82
C VAL A 432 17.04 -58.67 -15.09
N TYR A 433 16.10 -58.89 -15.99
CA TYR A 433 16.33 -59.53 -17.27
C TYR A 433 15.53 -58.82 -18.37
N ALA A 434 16.01 -58.94 -19.60
CA ALA A 434 15.34 -58.45 -20.80
C ALA A 434 15.33 -59.57 -21.86
N VAL A 435 14.32 -59.55 -22.73
CA VAL A 435 14.20 -60.50 -23.85
C VAL A 435 14.71 -59.81 -25.10
N LYS A 436 15.60 -60.49 -25.84
CA LYS A 436 16.13 -59.97 -27.11
C LYS A 436 15.01 -60.02 -28.15
N ALA A 437 14.78 -58.91 -28.84
CA ALA A 437 13.84 -58.80 -29.95
C ALA A 437 14.38 -59.50 -31.20
#